data_AF-A0A9N8F0N1-F1
#
_entry.id   AF-A0A9N8F0N1-F1
#
_cell.length_a   1.000
_cell.length_b   1.000
_cell.length_c   1.000
_cell.angle_alpha   90.00
_cell.angle_beta   90.00
_cell.angle_gamma   90.00
#
_symmetry.space_group_name_H-M   'P 1'
#
loop_
_entity.id
_entity.type
_entity.pdbx_description
1 polymer ?
#
loop_
_entity_poly.entity_id
_entity_poly.type
_entity_poly.pdbx_seq_one_letter_code
_entity_poly.pdbx_strand_id
1 'polypeptide(L)'
;MASKKSEAFGSMAEGLKQRRKSSDVPDSSATGSKRPSNNIELDGKRFSKIQPDDEPTAHPPGYNKKKRDIVKLILAVVAAALLRGDPKVATVLSLVSIVCLKEGTLLSVKNLKWLGLCIISGGMSGASWYLERKSEEEEREPKTKTPEEEAGFLSYFDKPIWASAKIIQLCWGTTLGVFLVSAYMHGHNSLLEFDYLWEAEKPPSGPRKEPPPKRYLLY
;
A
#
# COMPACT_ATOMS: atom_id res chain seq x y z
N MET A 1 -12.93 52.60 24.83
CA MET A 1 -13.46 52.07 23.56
C MET A 1 -13.12 50.60 23.48
N ALA A 2 -14.15 49.77 23.58
CA ALA A 2 -14.07 48.32 23.62
C ALA A 2 -14.00 47.74 22.20
N SER A 3 -13.23 46.66 22.00
CA SER A 3 -13.45 45.76 20.88
C SER A 3 -13.22 44.32 21.33
N LYS A 4 -14.35 43.67 21.63
CA LYS A 4 -14.52 42.23 21.82
C LYS A 4 -14.40 41.54 20.46
N LYS A 5 -13.62 40.45 20.37
CA LYS A 5 -13.85 39.38 19.37
C LYS A 5 -13.07 38.12 19.77
N SER A 6 -13.63 37.38 20.70
CA SER A 6 -13.23 36.01 21.03
C SER A 6 -14.50 35.24 21.35
N GLU A 7 -15.04 34.53 20.36
CA GLU A 7 -16.05 33.47 20.51
C GLU A 7 -16.49 33.05 19.11
N ALA A 8 -16.17 31.81 18.72
CA ALA A 8 -16.95 30.94 17.81
C ALA A 8 -16.06 29.87 17.18
N PHE A 9 -15.59 28.88 17.95
CA PHE A 9 -15.23 27.56 17.42
C PHE A 9 -15.43 26.51 18.51
N GLY A 10 -16.70 26.30 18.84
CA GLY A 10 -17.15 25.21 19.69
C GLY A 10 -18.43 24.61 19.09
N SER A 11 -18.49 23.27 19.09
CA SER A 11 -19.66 22.43 18.80
C SER A 11 -19.84 21.97 17.34
N MET A 12 -19.17 20.89 16.97
CA MET A 12 -19.54 20.03 15.84
C MET A 12 -19.21 18.55 16.09
N ALA A 13 -19.36 18.08 17.33
CA ALA A 13 -18.95 16.73 17.75
C ALA A 13 -20.08 15.84 18.32
N GLU A 14 -21.35 16.21 18.16
CA GLU A 14 -22.48 15.35 18.56
C GLU A 14 -23.46 15.19 17.39
N GLY A 15 -23.37 14.07 16.66
CA GLY A 15 -24.29 13.85 15.54
C GLY A 15 -24.26 12.50 14.85
N LEU A 16 -23.63 11.45 15.39
CA LEU A 16 -23.60 10.12 14.74
C LEU A 16 -23.84 8.98 15.73
N LYS A 17 -24.97 9.05 16.46
CA LYS A 17 -25.40 7.98 17.35
C LYS A 17 -26.89 7.67 17.23
N GLN A 18 -27.43 7.51 16.02
CA GLN A 18 -28.78 6.95 15.83
C GLN A 18 -29.08 6.62 14.36
N ARG A 19 -28.87 5.36 13.96
CA ARG A 19 -29.66 4.64 12.93
C ARG A 19 -28.93 3.36 12.50
N ARG A 20 -29.17 2.25 13.21
CA ARG A 20 -29.32 0.91 12.59
C ARG A 20 -30.23 0.10 13.51
N LYS A 21 -31.53 0.30 13.33
CA LYS A 21 -32.60 -0.55 13.86
C LYS A 21 -33.23 -1.22 12.64
N SER A 22 -33.33 -2.55 12.72
CA SER A 22 -34.35 -3.41 12.11
C SER A 22 -34.65 -3.24 10.61
N SER A 23 -34.25 -4.24 9.81
CA SER A 23 -35.07 -4.73 8.70
C SER A 23 -34.99 -6.25 8.65
N ASP A 24 -36.02 -6.87 9.20
CA ASP A 24 -36.48 -8.21 8.87
C ASP A 24 -36.96 -8.23 7.41
N VAL A 25 -36.53 -9.21 6.61
CA VAL A 25 -37.13 -9.60 5.33
C VAL A 25 -36.99 -11.13 5.17
N PRO A 26 -38.01 -11.84 4.66
CA PRO A 26 -38.29 -13.24 4.99
C PRO A 26 -37.73 -14.27 4.00
N ASP A 27 -37.80 -15.53 4.45
CA ASP A 27 -37.64 -16.75 3.67
C ASP A 27 -38.44 -16.76 2.37
N SER A 28 -37.81 -17.13 1.26
CA SER A 28 -38.51 -17.67 0.09
C SER A 28 -37.71 -18.80 -0.59
N SER A 29 -38.22 -20.01 -0.36
CA SER A 29 -38.36 -21.16 -1.28
C SER A 29 -37.58 -21.21 -2.60
N ALA A 30 -36.83 -22.30 -2.74
CA ALA A 30 -36.85 -23.27 -3.84
C ALA A 30 -36.91 -22.75 -5.29
N THR A 31 -35.82 -22.92 -6.03
CA THR A 31 -35.83 -23.52 -7.38
C THR A 31 -34.45 -24.11 -7.69
N GLY A 32 -34.43 -25.41 -7.96
CA GLY A 32 -33.23 -26.14 -8.33
C GLY A 32 -32.73 -25.75 -9.72
N SER A 33 -31.52 -25.22 -9.80
CA SER A 33 -30.79 -25.08 -11.06
C SER A 33 -29.82 -26.25 -11.18
N LYS A 34 -30.26 -27.29 -11.91
CA LYS A 34 -29.41 -28.38 -12.39
C LYS A 34 -28.41 -27.78 -13.38
N ARG A 35 -27.16 -27.58 -12.96
CA ARG A 35 -26.05 -27.35 -13.90
C ARG A 35 -25.82 -28.63 -14.72
N PRO A 36 -25.73 -28.57 -16.06
CA PRO A 36 -25.32 -29.70 -16.86
C PRO A 36 -23.86 -30.03 -16.52
N SER A 37 -23.68 -31.17 -15.87
CA SER A 37 -22.39 -31.83 -15.71
C SER A 37 -21.93 -32.30 -17.09
N ASN A 38 -21.10 -31.51 -17.76
CA ASN A 38 -20.37 -31.94 -18.95
C ASN A 38 -19.24 -32.90 -18.55
N ASN A 39 -19.61 -34.09 -18.09
CA ASN A 39 -18.73 -35.25 -18.15
C ASN A 39 -18.92 -35.85 -19.54
N ILE A 40 -18.07 -35.46 -20.47
CA ILE A 40 -17.90 -36.18 -21.73
C ILE A 40 -17.11 -37.44 -21.37
N GLU A 41 -17.84 -38.51 -21.07
CA GLU A 41 -17.30 -39.85 -20.89
C GLU A 41 -17.15 -40.48 -22.28
N LEU A 42 -16.04 -40.17 -22.93
CA LEU A 42 -15.57 -40.89 -24.11
C LEU A 42 -14.53 -41.90 -23.63
N ASP A 43 -14.97 -43.15 -23.57
CA ASP A 43 -14.16 -44.36 -23.68
C ASP A 43 -13.12 -44.60 -22.56
N GLY A 44 -13.61 -44.95 -21.36
CA GLY A 44 -12.92 -45.83 -20.39
C GLY A 44 -11.55 -45.41 -19.83
N LYS A 45 -10.99 -44.29 -20.26
CA LYS A 45 -9.72 -43.74 -19.78
C LYS A 45 -9.99 -42.34 -19.27
N ARG A 46 -9.99 -42.18 -17.94
CA ARG A 46 -9.91 -40.88 -17.29
C ARG A 46 -8.59 -40.24 -17.69
N PHE A 47 -8.59 -39.48 -18.77
CA PHE A 47 -7.56 -38.48 -18.99
C PHE A 47 -7.86 -37.36 -18.01
N SER A 48 -7.22 -37.43 -16.84
CA SER A 48 -6.95 -36.23 -16.06
C SER A 48 -6.32 -35.26 -17.04
N LYS A 49 -7.00 -34.15 -17.30
CA LYS A 49 -6.45 -33.03 -18.07
C LYS A 49 -5.18 -32.60 -17.35
N ILE A 50 -4.05 -33.15 -17.80
CA ILE A 50 -2.72 -32.67 -17.46
C ILE A 50 -2.75 -31.26 -18.03
N GLN A 51 -2.89 -30.28 -17.13
CA GLN A 51 -2.58 -28.91 -17.51
C GLN A 51 -1.15 -28.95 -18.06
N PRO A 52 -0.88 -28.34 -19.21
CA PRO A 52 0.48 -28.29 -19.72
C PRO A 52 1.37 -27.80 -18.58
N ASP A 53 2.43 -28.55 -18.33
CA ASP A 53 3.52 -28.22 -17.42
C ASP A 53 4.23 -26.95 -17.93
N ASP A 54 3.56 -25.80 -17.86
CA ASP A 54 4.24 -24.56 -17.55
C ASP A 54 4.70 -24.76 -16.10
N GLU A 55 5.89 -25.34 -15.89
CA GLU A 55 6.46 -25.49 -14.56
C GLU A 55 6.25 -24.15 -13.82
N PRO A 56 5.35 -24.09 -12.82
CA PRO A 56 5.42 -22.99 -11.91
C PRO A 56 6.70 -23.31 -11.16
N THR A 57 7.79 -22.59 -11.46
CA THR A 57 8.96 -22.52 -10.57
C THR A 57 8.40 -22.22 -9.19
N ALA A 58 8.10 -23.29 -8.44
CA ALA A 58 7.25 -23.24 -7.27
C ALA A 58 8.17 -22.76 -6.18
N HIS A 59 8.35 -21.44 -6.12
CA HIS A 59 9.20 -20.83 -5.12
C HIS A 59 8.73 -21.33 -3.76
N PRO A 60 9.65 -21.85 -2.92
CA PRO A 60 9.27 -22.43 -1.65
C PRO A 60 8.50 -21.40 -0.81
N PRO A 61 7.48 -21.83 -0.05
CA PRO A 61 6.70 -20.93 0.79
C PRO A 61 7.65 -20.16 1.72
N GLY A 62 7.69 -18.84 1.57
CA GLY A 62 8.57 -17.96 2.35
C GLY A 62 9.75 -17.35 1.58
N TYR A 63 10.07 -17.78 0.35
CA TYR A 63 11.13 -17.14 -0.46
C TYR A 63 10.92 -15.62 -0.60
N ASN A 64 9.67 -15.21 -0.86
CA ASN A 64 9.29 -13.80 -0.99
C ASN A 64 9.30 -13.05 0.36
N LYS A 65 9.33 -13.73 1.51
CA LYS A 65 9.33 -13.06 2.82
C LYS A 65 10.65 -12.33 3.04
N LYS A 66 11.78 -12.99 2.79
CA LYS A 66 13.12 -12.40 2.96
C LYS A 66 13.30 -11.15 2.09
N LYS A 67 12.89 -11.21 0.82
CA LYS A 67 12.95 -10.06 -0.09
C LYS A 67 12.08 -8.89 0.39
N ARG A 68 10.86 -9.15 0.86
CA ARG A 68 10.01 -8.10 1.45
C ARG A 68 10.62 -7.45 2.69
N ASP A 69 11.22 -8.25 3.57
CA ASP A 69 11.82 -7.73 4.79
C ASP A 69 13.05 -6.84 4.47
N ILE A 70 13.85 -7.20 3.46
CA ILE A 70 14.91 -6.34 2.92
C ILE A 70 14.34 -5.03 2.35
N VAL A 71 13.26 -5.10 1.57
CA VAL A 71 12.63 -3.92 0.96
C VAL A 71 12.09 -2.96 2.02
N LYS A 72 11.50 -3.47 3.11
CA LYS A 72 11.08 -2.64 4.26
C LYS A 72 12.26 -1.92 4.89
N LEU A 73 13.39 -2.61 5.05
CA LEU A 73 14.60 -2.01 5.59
C LEU A 73 15.14 -0.91 4.67
N ILE A 74 15.18 -1.15 3.35
CA ILE A 74 15.56 -0.14 2.36
C ILE A 74 14.63 1.06 2.43
N LEU A 75 13.30 0.84 2.49
CA LEU A 75 12.31 1.91 2.63
C LEU A 75 12.49 2.70 3.94
N ALA A 76 12.90 2.05 5.04
CA ALA A 76 13.22 2.74 6.29
C ALA A 76 14.43 3.67 6.13
N VAL A 77 15.46 3.22 5.39
CA VAL A 77 16.62 4.07 5.05
C VAL A 77 16.20 5.20 4.11
N VAL A 78 15.29 4.97 3.15
CA VAL A 78 14.70 6.01 2.29
C VAL A 78 13.99 7.07 3.14
N ALA A 79 13.18 6.65 4.12
CA ALA A 79 12.52 7.57 5.05
C ALA A 79 13.53 8.44 5.79
N ALA A 80 14.58 7.82 6.34
CA ALA A 80 15.64 8.52 7.05
C ALA A 80 16.42 9.49 6.15
N ALA A 81 16.71 9.09 4.90
CA ALA A 81 17.39 9.95 3.93
C ALA A 81 16.54 11.16 3.53
N LEU A 82 15.23 10.99 3.36
CA LEU A 82 14.31 12.10 3.10
C LEU A 82 14.24 13.08 4.28
N LEU A 83 14.19 12.56 5.52
CA LEU A 83 14.20 13.40 6.72
C LEU A 83 15.54 14.11 6.95
N ARG A 84 16.65 13.52 6.50
CA ARG A 84 17.97 14.15 6.51
C ARG A 84 18.11 15.24 5.43
N GLY A 85 17.21 15.25 4.44
CA GLY A 85 17.24 16.20 3.33
C GLY A 85 18.12 15.75 2.16
N ASP A 86 18.37 14.45 2.00
CA ASP A 86 19.18 13.87 0.93
C ASP A 86 18.29 13.15 -0.12
N PRO A 87 17.55 13.89 -0.99
CA PRO A 87 16.60 13.27 -1.94
C PRO A 87 17.30 12.45 -3.02
N LYS A 88 18.57 12.76 -3.33
CA LYS A 88 19.40 11.98 -4.28
C LYS A 88 19.56 10.54 -3.79
N VAL A 89 19.96 10.37 -2.53
CA VAL A 89 20.13 9.05 -1.91
C VAL A 89 18.80 8.33 -1.81
N ALA A 90 17.73 9.02 -1.40
CA ALA A 90 16.38 8.46 -1.33
C ALA A 90 15.88 7.96 -2.70
N THR A 91 16.18 8.69 -3.78
CA THR A 91 15.80 8.30 -5.16
C THR A 91 16.55 7.05 -5.60
N VAL A 92 17.87 6.99 -5.40
CA VAL A 92 18.69 5.82 -5.75
C VAL A 92 18.24 4.59 -4.97
N LEU A 93 18.03 4.72 -3.66
CA LEU A 93 17.57 3.61 -2.83
C LEU A 93 16.16 3.14 -3.20
N SER A 94 15.28 4.05 -3.62
CA SER A 94 13.94 3.70 -4.12
C SER A 94 14.00 2.93 -5.45
N LEU A 95 14.97 3.23 -6.33
CA LEU A 95 15.19 2.43 -7.54
C LEU A 95 15.74 1.04 -7.21
N VAL A 96 16.69 0.96 -6.27
CA VAL A 96 17.23 -0.32 -5.80
C VAL A 96 16.14 -1.20 -5.20
N SER A 97 15.21 -0.64 -4.41
CA SER A 97 14.12 -1.43 -3.84
C SER A 97 13.15 -1.97 -4.90
N ILE A 98 12.90 -1.21 -5.97
CA ILE A 98 12.11 -1.68 -7.14
C ILE A 98 12.82 -2.85 -7.82
N VAL A 99 14.13 -2.76 -8.04
CA VAL A 99 14.92 -3.85 -8.65
C VAL A 99 14.88 -5.11 -7.75
N CYS A 100 15.08 -4.96 -6.44
CA CYS A 100 14.98 -6.07 -5.49
C CYS A 100 13.61 -6.76 -5.49
N LEU A 101 12.52 -5.99 -5.67
CA LEU A 101 11.17 -6.54 -5.81
C LEU A 101 10.94 -7.21 -7.16
N LYS A 102 11.57 -6.71 -8.23
CA LYS A 102 11.44 -7.24 -9.60
C LYS A 102 12.04 -8.63 -9.75
N GLU A 103 13.09 -8.95 -8.99
CA GLU A 103 13.64 -10.30 -8.92
C GLU A 103 12.75 -11.30 -8.13
N GLY A 104 11.61 -10.86 -7.59
CA GLY A 104 10.64 -11.71 -6.90
C GLY A 104 9.42 -12.02 -7.77
N THR A 105 8.48 -12.79 -7.21
CA THR A 105 7.19 -13.04 -7.88
C THR A 105 6.36 -11.75 -7.90
N LEU A 106 6.35 -11.04 -9.04
CA LEU A 106 5.65 -9.75 -9.23
C LEU A 106 4.13 -9.84 -9.01
N LEU A 107 3.53 -10.99 -9.31
CA LEU A 107 2.08 -11.19 -9.28
C LEU A 107 1.50 -11.46 -7.89
N SER A 108 2.33 -11.54 -6.84
CA SER A 108 1.78 -11.66 -5.48
C SER A 108 1.15 -10.33 -5.06
N VAL A 109 -0.15 -10.33 -4.76
CA VAL A 109 -0.89 -9.15 -4.28
C VAL A 109 -0.19 -8.49 -3.08
N LYS A 110 0.45 -9.29 -2.23
CA LYS A 110 1.25 -8.80 -1.08
C LYS A 110 2.46 -7.99 -1.55
N ASN A 111 3.14 -8.40 -2.63
CA ASN A 111 4.29 -7.68 -3.19
C ASN A 111 3.86 -6.42 -3.95
N LEU A 112 2.69 -6.44 -4.60
CA LEU A 112 2.17 -5.30 -5.37
C LEU A 112 1.95 -4.06 -4.49
N LYS A 113 1.48 -4.25 -3.25
CA LYS A 113 1.35 -3.16 -2.27
C LYS A 113 2.70 -2.47 -1.96
N TRP A 114 3.75 -3.26 -1.74
CA TRP A 114 5.10 -2.74 -1.47
C TRP A 114 5.72 -2.12 -2.72
N LEU A 115 5.47 -2.69 -3.90
CA LEU A 115 5.93 -2.13 -5.17
C LEU A 115 5.31 -0.76 -5.43
N GLY A 116 3.99 -0.62 -5.25
CA GLY A 116 3.31 0.68 -5.36
C GLY A 116 3.92 1.72 -4.42
N LEU A 117 4.21 1.33 -3.18
CA LEU A 117 4.86 2.20 -2.21
C LEU A 117 6.27 2.63 -2.65
N CYS A 118 7.06 1.72 -3.24
CA CYS A 118 8.39 2.04 -3.78
C CYS A 118 8.30 2.99 -4.98
N ILE A 119 7.34 2.78 -5.88
CA ILE A 119 7.13 3.66 -7.05
C ILE A 119 6.73 5.07 -6.61
N ILE A 120 5.77 5.20 -5.70
CA ILE A 120 5.35 6.51 -5.18
C ILE A 120 6.52 7.20 -4.46
N SER A 121 7.30 6.44 -3.68
CA SER A 121 8.47 6.99 -2.98
C SER A 121 9.56 7.45 -3.93
N GLY A 122 9.83 6.68 -4.99
CA GLY A 122 10.75 7.07 -6.05
C GLY A 122 10.26 8.32 -6.80
N GLY A 123 8.95 8.39 -7.10
CA GLY A 123 8.33 9.54 -7.74
C GLY A 123 8.42 10.81 -6.89
N MET A 124 8.09 10.74 -5.61
CA MET A 124 8.17 11.88 -4.69
C MET A 124 9.61 12.33 -4.45
N SER A 125 10.54 11.38 -4.29
CA SER A 125 11.97 11.69 -4.13
C SER A 125 12.56 12.31 -5.42
N GLY A 126 12.18 11.77 -6.58
CA GLY A 126 12.60 12.29 -7.88
C GLY A 126 12.02 13.66 -8.19
N ALA A 127 10.74 13.90 -7.90
CA ALA A 127 10.11 15.21 -8.03
C ALA A 127 10.79 16.24 -7.12
N SER A 128 11.06 15.88 -5.88
CA SER A 128 11.79 16.74 -4.95
C SER A 128 13.21 17.04 -5.43
N TRP A 129 13.94 16.03 -5.91
CA TRP A 129 15.28 16.22 -6.48
C TRP A 129 15.27 17.10 -7.73
N TYR A 130 14.27 16.94 -8.60
CA TYR A 130 14.10 17.76 -9.79
C TYR A 130 13.84 19.24 -9.44
N LEU A 131 12.97 19.51 -8.45
CA LEU A 131 12.71 20.87 -7.98
C LEU A 131 13.96 21.52 -7.37
N GLU A 132 14.75 20.76 -6.60
CA GLU A 132 16.01 21.25 -6.02
C GLU A 132 17.05 21.57 -7.11
N ARG A 133 17.16 20.72 -8.14
CA ARG A 133 17.99 21.00 -9.32
C ARG A 133 17.56 22.26 -10.06
N LYS A 134 16.24 22.46 -10.21
CA LYS A 134 15.71 23.65 -10.89
C LYS A 134 16.03 24.94 -10.13
N SER A 135 15.93 24.93 -8.80
CA SER A 135 16.34 26.08 -7.98
C SER A 135 17.85 26.37 -8.06
N GLU A 136 18.70 25.33 -8.19
CA GLU A 136 20.16 25.50 -8.33
C GLU A 136 20.55 26.05 -9.72
N GLU A 137 19.83 25.66 -10.78
CA GLU A 137 20.07 26.15 -12.15
C GLU A 137 19.76 27.65 -12.27
N GLU A 138 18.64 28.09 -11.67
CA GLU A 138 18.20 29.48 -11.68
C GLU A 138 19.15 30.42 -10.93
N GLU A 139 19.79 29.94 -9.85
CA GLU A 139 20.82 30.70 -9.13
C GLU A 139 22.12 30.87 -9.94
N ARG A 140 22.43 29.95 -10.86
CA ARG A 140 23.66 29.96 -11.65
C ARG A 140 23.58 30.79 -12.92
N GLU A 141 22.39 31.07 -13.44
CA GLU A 141 22.29 31.93 -14.61
C GLU A 141 22.68 33.38 -14.23
N PRO A 142 23.77 33.92 -14.82
CA PRO A 142 24.23 35.26 -14.48
C PRO A 142 23.15 36.25 -14.91
N LYS A 143 22.54 36.93 -13.94
CA LYS A 143 21.56 38.01 -14.12
C LYS A 143 22.09 39.05 -15.11
N THR A 144 21.80 38.84 -16.38
CA THR A 144 22.21 39.69 -17.49
C THR A 144 21.09 40.66 -17.87
N LYS A 145 19.95 40.58 -17.17
CA LYS A 145 18.81 41.48 -17.32
C LYS A 145 18.82 42.54 -16.22
N THR A 146 18.39 43.73 -16.61
CA THR A 146 18.46 44.99 -15.86
C THR A 146 17.95 44.88 -14.41
N PRO A 147 18.70 45.43 -13.43
CA PRO A 147 18.56 45.12 -12.00
C PRO A 147 17.29 45.64 -11.30
N GLU A 148 16.51 46.52 -11.93
CA GLU A 148 15.47 47.28 -11.21
C GLU A 148 14.04 46.70 -11.31
N GLU A 149 13.70 45.94 -12.36
CA GLU A 149 12.33 45.40 -12.54
C GLU A 149 12.21 43.89 -12.28
N GLU A 150 13.23 43.08 -12.58
CA GLU A 150 13.15 41.61 -12.37
C GLU A 150 13.43 41.18 -10.90
N ALA A 151 14.05 42.05 -10.09
CA ALA A 151 14.43 41.72 -8.70
C ALA A 151 13.22 41.51 -7.77
N GLY A 152 12.07 42.13 -8.06
CA GLY A 152 10.87 42.02 -7.24
C GLY A 152 10.05 40.76 -7.51
N PHE A 153 9.95 40.35 -8.78
CA PHE A 153 9.06 39.26 -9.18
C PHE A 153 9.72 37.89 -9.02
N LEU A 154 10.92 37.67 -9.57
CA LEU A 154 11.60 36.36 -9.50
C LEU A 154 11.97 35.96 -8.07
N SER A 155 12.44 36.92 -7.25
CA SER A 155 12.75 36.64 -5.84
C SER A 155 11.55 36.15 -5.01
N TYR A 156 10.31 36.40 -5.49
CA TYR A 156 9.10 35.91 -4.83
C TYR A 156 8.79 34.45 -5.19
N PHE A 157 9.24 33.94 -6.35
CA PHE A 157 8.98 32.57 -6.81
C PHE A 157 10.06 31.55 -6.46
N ASP A 158 11.30 31.98 -6.24
CA ASP A 158 12.40 31.05 -5.89
C ASP A 158 12.21 30.44 -4.50
N LYS A 159 11.78 31.28 -3.54
CA LYS A 159 11.53 30.88 -2.15
C LYS A 159 10.44 29.81 -2.02
N PRO A 160 9.27 29.90 -2.69
CA PRO A 160 8.25 28.87 -2.60
C PRO A 160 8.64 27.57 -3.30
N ILE A 161 9.45 27.58 -4.38
CA ILE A 161 9.87 26.35 -5.06
C ILE A 161 10.74 25.50 -4.12
N TRP A 162 11.78 26.09 -3.53
CA TRP A 162 12.63 25.39 -2.56
C TRP A 162 11.83 24.95 -1.32
N ALA A 163 10.96 25.81 -0.79
CA ALA A 163 10.12 25.47 0.35
C ALA A 163 9.17 24.30 0.03
N SER A 164 8.57 24.28 -1.16
CA SER A 164 7.69 23.19 -1.60
C SER A 164 8.42 21.85 -1.66
N ALA A 165 9.66 21.84 -2.15
CA ALA A 165 10.49 20.63 -2.19
C ALA A 165 10.75 20.09 -0.77
N LYS A 166 11.07 20.96 0.20
CA LYS A 166 11.28 20.56 1.60
C LYS A 166 9.98 20.10 2.27
N ILE A 167 8.84 20.73 1.97
CA ILE A 167 7.52 20.31 2.47
C ILE A 167 7.17 18.92 1.95
N ILE A 168 7.40 18.64 0.66
CA ILE A 168 7.17 17.31 0.07
C ILE A 168 8.08 16.26 0.75
N GLN A 169 9.37 16.56 0.94
CA GLN A 169 10.30 15.67 1.64
C GLN A 169 9.84 15.36 3.07
N LEU A 170 9.47 16.40 3.82
CA LEU A 170 9.05 16.25 5.21
C LEU A 170 7.72 15.49 5.31
N CYS A 171 6.73 15.88 4.50
CA CYS A 171 5.40 15.25 4.50
C CYS A 171 5.47 13.78 4.07
N TRP A 172 6.20 13.48 3.00
CA TRP A 172 6.33 12.11 2.52
C TRP A 172 7.22 11.27 3.44
N GLY A 173 8.36 11.80 3.90
CA GLY A 173 9.27 11.11 4.82
C GLY A 173 8.60 10.76 6.15
N THR A 174 7.80 11.68 6.72
CA THR A 174 7.02 11.42 7.94
C THR A 174 5.90 10.40 7.71
N THR A 175 5.13 10.54 6.61
CA THR A 175 4.07 9.58 6.24
C THR A 175 4.64 8.17 6.09
N LEU A 176 5.77 8.04 5.38
CA LEU A 176 6.42 6.77 5.14
C LEU A 176 7.04 6.19 6.42
N GLY A 177 7.62 7.04 7.28
CA GLY A 177 8.11 6.65 8.61
C GLY A 177 6.99 6.09 9.50
N VAL A 178 5.88 6.82 9.62
CA VAL A 178 4.70 6.36 10.40
C VAL A 178 4.15 5.06 9.83
N PHE A 179 4.03 4.96 8.50
CA PHE A 179 3.59 3.73 7.84
C PHE A 179 4.50 2.55 8.16
N LEU A 180 5.83 2.71 8.09
CA LEU A 180 6.78 1.64 8.37
C LEU A 180 6.78 1.23 9.85
N VAL A 181 6.71 2.19 10.77
CA VAL A 181 6.58 1.90 12.20
C VAL A 181 5.30 1.12 12.46
N SER A 182 4.18 1.56 11.87
CA SER A 182 2.91 0.84 11.96
C SER A 182 3.02 -0.57 11.38
N ALA A 183 3.64 -0.72 10.20
CA ALA A 183 3.85 -2.01 9.56
C ALA A 183 4.81 -2.93 10.35
N TYR A 184 5.74 -2.37 11.12
CA TYR A 184 6.64 -3.13 11.98
C TYR A 184 5.91 -3.59 13.26
N MET A 185 5.17 -2.69 13.90
CA MET A 185 4.36 -2.98 15.10
C MET A 185 3.25 -3.99 14.80
N HIS A 186 2.54 -3.82 13.68
CA HIS A 186 1.54 -4.79 13.23
C HIS A 186 2.18 -6.01 12.60
N GLY A 187 3.39 -5.93 12.03
CA GLY A 187 4.06 -7.05 11.36
C GLY A 187 4.34 -8.23 12.28
N HIS A 188 4.43 -8.00 13.59
CA HIS A 188 4.55 -9.07 14.58
C HIS A 188 3.23 -9.82 14.86
N ASN A 189 2.06 -9.22 14.55
CA ASN A 189 0.73 -9.79 14.85
C ASN A 189 -0.16 -10.05 13.61
N SER A 190 0.01 -9.29 12.53
CA SER A 190 -0.84 -9.30 11.31
C SER A 190 -0.60 -10.49 10.38
N LEU A 191 0.48 -11.24 10.58
CA LEU A 191 0.74 -12.49 9.85
C LEU A 191 -0.28 -13.57 10.21
N LEU A 192 -0.83 -13.54 11.44
CA LEU A 192 -1.90 -14.44 11.84
C LEU A 192 -3.26 -13.98 11.26
N GLU A 193 -3.63 -12.70 11.39
CA GLU A 193 -4.97 -12.24 10.95
C GLU A 193 -5.20 -12.30 9.43
N PHE A 194 -4.20 -11.98 8.60
CA PHE A 194 -4.40 -11.98 7.15
C PHE A 194 -4.44 -13.40 6.55
N ASP A 195 -3.71 -14.36 7.14
CA ASP A 195 -3.85 -15.76 6.75
C ASP A 195 -5.20 -16.33 7.24
N TYR A 196 -5.71 -15.91 8.41
CA TYR A 196 -7.06 -16.24 8.87
C TYR A 196 -8.16 -15.72 7.92
N LEU A 197 -8.03 -14.48 7.41
CA LEU A 197 -9.01 -13.92 6.48
C LEU A 197 -8.91 -14.54 5.08
N TRP A 198 -7.70 -14.87 4.61
CA TRP A 198 -7.50 -15.52 3.32
C TRP A 198 -7.92 -17.00 3.33
N GLU A 199 -7.76 -17.71 4.45
CA GLU A 199 -8.31 -19.05 4.62
C GLU A 199 -9.84 -19.06 4.76
N ALA A 200 -10.43 -18.01 5.34
CA ALA A 200 -11.89 -17.88 5.44
C ALA A 200 -12.57 -17.62 4.08
N GLU A 201 -11.85 -17.06 3.10
CA GLU A 201 -12.38 -16.74 1.77
C GLU A 201 -12.24 -17.88 0.76
N LYS A 202 -11.46 -18.92 1.07
CA LYS A 202 -11.51 -20.15 0.28
C LYS A 202 -12.84 -20.85 0.59
N PRO A 203 -13.75 -21.00 -0.39
CA PRO A 203 -14.92 -21.85 -0.17
C PRO A 203 -14.39 -23.23 0.24
N PRO A 204 -14.96 -23.87 1.28
CA PRO A 204 -14.47 -25.15 1.78
C PRO A 204 -14.45 -26.15 0.62
N SER A 205 -13.26 -26.39 0.05
CA SER A 205 -13.05 -27.20 -1.14
C SER A 205 -12.89 -28.68 -0.78
N GLY A 206 -13.54 -29.09 0.30
CA GLY A 206 -13.63 -30.47 0.74
C GLY A 206 -15.07 -30.82 1.09
N PRO A 207 -15.50 -32.07 0.83
CA PRO A 207 -16.76 -32.57 1.37
C PRO A 207 -16.71 -32.38 2.89
N ARG A 208 -17.72 -31.72 3.47
CA ARG A 208 -17.90 -31.64 4.91
C ARG A 208 -17.79 -33.07 5.46
N LYS A 209 -16.66 -33.41 6.10
CA LYS A 209 -16.62 -34.56 6.98
C LYS A 209 -17.60 -34.23 8.09
N GLU A 210 -18.68 -35.00 8.17
CA GLU A 210 -19.67 -34.86 9.22
C GLU A 210 -18.96 -34.81 10.58
N PRO A 211 -19.32 -33.86 11.46
CA PRO A 211 -18.71 -33.81 12.78
C PRO A 211 -18.98 -35.15 13.49
N PRO A 212 -17.98 -35.76 14.14
CA PRO A 212 -18.18 -37.02 14.85
C PRO A 212 -19.32 -36.86 15.87
N PRO A 213 -20.19 -37.87 16.02
CA PRO A 213 -21.35 -37.79 16.90
C PRO A 213 -20.90 -37.49 18.34
N LYS A 214 -21.41 -36.39 18.90
CA LYS A 214 -21.17 -36.03 20.29
C LYS A 214 -21.79 -37.10 21.19
N ARG A 215 -20.98 -38.01 21.73
CA ARG A 215 -21.38 -38.84 22.86
C ARG A 215 -21.44 -37.96 24.09
N TYR A 216 -22.64 -37.53 24.48
CA TYR A 216 -22.86 -36.97 25.80
C TYR A 216 -22.68 -38.11 26.82
N LEU A 217 -21.58 -38.06 27.58
CA LEU A 217 -21.45 -38.85 28.79
C LEU A 217 -22.40 -38.23 29.82
N LEU A 218 -23.55 -38.87 30.02
CA LEU A 218 -24.41 -38.66 31.18
C LEU A 218 -23.64 -39.21 32.39
N TYR A 219 -23.21 -38.31 33.27
CA TYR A 219 -22.81 -38.60 34.65
C TYR A 219 -23.75 -37.86 35.59
#